data_AF-A0A402DWB9-F1
#
_entry.id   AF-A0A402DWB9-F1
#
_cell.length_a   1.000
_cell.length_b   1.000
_cell.length_c   1.000
_cell.angle_alpha   90.00
_cell.angle_beta   90.00
_cell.angle_gamma   90.00
#
_symmetry.space_group_name_H-M   'P 1'
#
loop_
_entity.id
_entity.type
_entity.pdbx_description
1 polymer ?
#
loop_
_entity_poly.entity_id
_entity_poly.type
_entity_poly.pdbx_seq_one_letter_code
_entity_poly.pdbx_strand_id
1 'polypeptide(L)'
;MTVLAEPHDVDREPSARVIALRPAAGRHAAGGPSPEVVGLAQDVEEPVSAPRTAGRHVVEDLSHHVPDPAARSLVRELEDVVTRMHTHGALPALRVDLRELLGAWAAALVRLHRTPLTPTTPVADLPWVLTEPLPTWLDDLPGDLGPVWAVRAHPGVQRAVRAARASWSAVQWTHGEATGDEVVVTRTKGVVRATLLGSHDRSAPDGDLAPARAGRSGCGDPRWDVATALDWVALALGPALDPAWHLDPVGTFVAQYRELGGDALPDRTTAVARTLASAVEWSAQLTLAGDPTDDERAWLAGLWSRPLDLVGRARATGAPGLRSS
;
A
#
# COMPACT_ATOMS: atom_id res chain seq x y z
N MET A 1 0.62 31.02 39.53
CA MET A 1 1.49 31.41 38.41
C MET A 1 2.15 30.13 37.96
N THR A 2 1.48 29.40 37.07
CA THR A 2 1.85 28.03 36.70
C THR A 2 1.99 28.02 35.18
N VAL A 3 3.22 27.79 34.74
CA VAL A 3 3.63 27.80 33.34
C VAL A 3 3.04 26.55 32.68
N LEU A 4 2.15 26.75 31.72
CA LEU A 4 1.68 25.72 30.79
C LEU A 4 2.80 25.50 29.77
N ALA A 5 3.36 24.29 29.74
CA ALA A 5 4.25 23.87 28.68
C ALA A 5 3.40 23.59 27.42
N GLU A 6 3.81 24.19 26.31
CA GLU A 6 3.16 24.08 25.00
C GLU A 6 3.22 22.63 24.48
N PRO A 7 2.14 22.14 23.83
CA PRO A 7 2.20 20.87 23.12
C PRO A 7 3.02 21.02 21.83
N HIS A 8 3.98 20.11 21.64
CA HIS A 8 4.72 19.96 20.39
C HIS A 8 3.76 19.59 19.26
N ASP A 9 3.68 20.44 18.24
CA ASP A 9 2.97 20.21 17.00
C ASP A 9 3.48 18.91 16.34
N VAL A 10 2.61 17.91 16.26
CA VAL A 10 2.75 16.88 15.22
C VAL A 10 2.40 17.58 13.94
N ASP A 11 3.39 17.71 13.06
CA ASP A 11 3.32 18.40 11.77
C ASP A 11 2.21 17.78 10.88
N ARG A 12 0.99 18.28 11.09
CA ARG A 12 -0.22 17.93 10.34
C ARG A 12 -0.59 19.13 9.49
N GLU A 13 0.30 19.51 8.58
CA GLU A 13 -0.14 20.33 7.46
C GLU A 13 -1.24 19.58 6.69
N PRO A 14 -2.43 20.19 6.55
CA PRO A 14 -3.48 19.64 5.73
C PRO A 14 -3.09 19.82 4.26
N SER A 15 -3.47 18.86 3.41
CA SER A 15 -3.49 18.94 1.93
C SER A 15 -2.20 18.78 1.08
N ALA A 16 -1.02 18.48 1.63
CA ALA A 16 0.20 18.21 0.81
C ALA A 16 0.57 16.71 0.62
N ARG A 17 -0.27 15.78 1.11
CA ARG A 17 0.18 14.47 1.63
C ARG A 17 0.62 13.36 0.67
N VAL A 18 0.56 13.50 -0.65
CA VAL A 18 0.99 12.40 -1.55
C VAL A 18 1.82 12.88 -2.73
N ILE A 19 2.28 14.14 -2.71
CA ILE A 19 3.13 14.66 -3.79
C ILE A 19 4.59 14.21 -3.59
N ALA A 20 5.03 13.91 -2.36
CA ALA A 20 6.44 13.72 -2.03
C ALA A 20 7.00 12.31 -2.28
N LEU A 21 6.20 11.23 -2.20
CA LEU A 21 6.60 9.90 -2.66
C LEU A 21 6.34 9.67 -4.16
N ARG A 22 5.85 10.68 -4.88
CA ARG A 22 5.80 10.62 -6.34
C ARG A 22 7.21 10.86 -6.90
N PRO A 23 7.51 10.39 -8.11
CA PRO A 23 8.76 10.71 -8.77
C PRO A 23 8.95 12.24 -8.83
N ALA A 24 10.08 12.73 -8.33
CA ALA A 24 10.57 14.05 -8.73
C ALA A 24 11.06 13.93 -10.18
N ALA A 25 10.43 14.65 -11.10
CA ALA A 25 10.85 14.66 -12.50
C ALA A 25 12.30 15.12 -12.63
N GLY A 26 13.19 14.24 -13.10
CA GLY A 26 14.57 14.64 -13.33
C GLY A 26 15.63 13.55 -13.40
N ARG A 27 15.34 12.35 -13.91
CA ARG A 27 16.26 11.46 -14.64
C ARG A 27 15.54 10.14 -14.93
N HIS A 28 15.33 9.87 -16.22
CA HIS A 28 14.86 8.60 -16.79
C HIS A 28 13.34 8.32 -16.73
N ALA A 29 12.56 9.24 -17.30
CA ALA A 29 11.34 8.85 -18.01
C ALA A 29 11.74 8.16 -19.33
N ALA A 30 11.72 6.82 -19.37
CA ALA A 30 11.60 6.05 -20.61
C ALA A 30 11.25 4.58 -20.31
N GLY A 31 10.01 4.21 -20.62
CA GLY A 31 9.56 2.86 -20.99
C GLY A 31 10.22 1.66 -20.29
N GLY A 32 9.63 1.22 -19.18
CA GLY A 32 9.83 -0.13 -18.65
C GLY A 32 8.52 -0.93 -18.73
N PRO A 33 8.52 -2.21 -19.13
CA PRO A 33 7.32 -3.03 -19.12
C PRO A 33 6.73 -3.13 -17.71
N SER A 34 5.39 -3.12 -17.66
CA SER A 34 4.57 -3.37 -16.48
C SER A 34 5.15 -4.53 -15.65
N PRO A 35 5.33 -4.40 -14.32
CA PRO A 35 5.97 -5.44 -13.53
C PRO A 35 5.21 -6.76 -13.68
N GLU A 36 5.95 -7.78 -14.10
CA GLU A 36 5.50 -9.16 -14.12
C GLU A 36 5.15 -9.56 -12.69
N VAL A 37 3.87 -9.85 -12.46
CA VAL A 37 3.41 -10.44 -11.19
C VAL A 37 3.70 -11.92 -11.31
N VAL A 38 4.77 -12.34 -10.64
CA VAL A 38 5.31 -13.70 -10.58
C VAL A 38 4.22 -14.70 -10.12
N GLY A 39 4.08 -15.79 -10.87
CA GLY A 39 3.20 -16.91 -10.59
C GLY A 39 3.66 -17.78 -9.41
N LEU A 40 2.69 -18.40 -8.74
CA LEU A 40 2.85 -19.33 -7.63
C LEU A 40 3.27 -20.73 -8.13
N ALA A 41 4.33 -21.32 -7.54
CA ALA A 41 4.38 -22.64 -6.84
C ALA A 41 5.70 -23.46 -7.03
N GLN A 42 6.30 -23.83 -5.86
CA GLN A 42 6.90 -25.12 -5.41
C GLN A 42 8.09 -25.80 -6.16
N ASP A 43 9.09 -26.48 -5.55
CA ASP A 43 9.42 -26.88 -4.16
C ASP A 43 10.89 -27.45 -4.07
N VAL A 44 11.54 -27.36 -2.89
CA VAL A 44 12.49 -28.33 -2.22
C VAL A 44 13.93 -28.52 -2.82
N GLU A 45 15.10 -28.59 -2.14
CA GLU A 45 15.58 -29.02 -0.80
C GLU A 45 17.00 -28.42 -0.46
N GLU A 46 17.35 -28.39 0.84
CA GLU A 46 18.62 -27.97 1.53
C GLU A 46 19.79 -29.01 1.42
N PRO A 47 20.96 -28.93 2.14
CA PRO A 47 21.75 -27.83 2.77
C PRO A 47 23.29 -27.90 2.51
N VAL A 48 24.10 -27.05 3.19
CA VAL A 48 25.34 -27.39 3.98
C VAL A 48 26.52 -26.38 3.89
N SER A 49 26.88 -25.85 5.07
CA SER A 49 28.20 -25.44 5.61
C SER A 49 28.88 -24.08 5.31
N ALA A 50 29.02 -23.31 6.40
CA ALA A 50 30.09 -22.34 6.72
C ALA A 50 31.43 -23.10 7.06
N PRO A 51 32.62 -22.47 7.32
CA PRO A 51 32.80 -21.26 8.14
C PRO A 51 34.01 -20.33 7.81
N ARG A 52 34.10 -19.22 8.59
CA ARG A 52 35.30 -18.64 9.28
C ARG A 52 35.67 -17.16 9.07
N THR A 53 35.37 -16.38 10.12
CA THR A 53 36.20 -15.45 10.92
C THR A 53 36.87 -14.17 10.37
N ALA A 54 36.63 -13.11 11.18
CA ALA A 54 37.54 -12.06 11.67
C ALA A 54 37.56 -10.70 10.93
N GLY A 55 37.15 -9.66 11.65
CA GLY A 55 37.22 -8.26 11.22
C GLY A 55 36.58 -7.31 12.24
N ARG A 56 37.19 -7.23 13.42
CA ARG A 56 36.81 -6.40 14.56
C ARG A 56 37.08 -4.92 14.23
N HIS A 57 36.02 -4.10 14.08
CA HIS A 57 36.14 -2.65 14.17
C HIS A 57 35.19 -2.11 15.24
N VAL A 58 35.81 -1.72 16.35
CA VAL A 58 35.25 -0.85 17.38
C VAL A 58 35.17 0.54 16.77
N VAL A 59 33.99 1.16 16.77
CA VAL A 59 33.83 2.60 16.62
C VAL A 59 33.10 3.08 17.87
N GLU A 60 33.72 4.08 18.48
CA GLU A 60 33.36 4.68 19.75
C GLU A 60 31.96 5.30 19.79
N ASP A 61 31.46 5.23 21.00
CA ASP A 61 30.22 5.72 21.55
C ASP A 61 30.09 7.25 21.41
N LEU A 62 29.27 7.70 20.45
CA LEU A 62 28.71 9.05 20.45
C LEU A 62 27.33 8.99 21.09
N SER A 63 27.33 8.95 22.42
CA SER A 63 26.18 9.20 23.27
C SER A 63 25.66 10.63 23.06
N HIS A 64 24.85 10.84 22.03
CA HIS A 64 24.01 12.01 21.87
C HIS A 64 22.55 11.63 22.13
N HIS A 65 22.04 12.13 23.25
CA HIS A 65 20.65 12.49 23.51
C HIS A 65 19.60 11.66 22.75
N VAL A 66 19.11 10.57 23.35
CA VAL A 66 17.95 9.83 22.83
C VAL A 66 16.72 10.71 23.04
N PRO A 67 16.12 11.30 21.99
CA PRO A 67 14.77 11.84 22.13
C PRO A 67 13.85 10.65 22.40
N ASP A 68 12.81 10.88 23.19
CA ASP A 68 11.67 9.97 23.32
C ASP A 68 11.30 9.39 21.92
N PRO A 69 10.96 8.10 21.76
CA PRO A 69 10.74 7.51 20.44
C PRO A 69 9.43 8.04 19.85
N ALA A 70 9.49 9.26 19.31
CA ALA A 70 8.36 9.99 18.79
C ALA A 70 7.69 9.18 17.69
N ALA A 71 6.38 8.97 17.84
CA ALA A 71 5.56 8.36 16.82
C ALA A 71 5.62 9.20 15.53
N ARG A 72 5.86 8.56 14.37
CA ARG A 72 5.94 9.23 13.06
C ARG A 72 5.01 8.54 12.07
N SER A 73 4.48 9.27 11.10
CA SER A 73 3.73 8.65 10.00
C SER A 73 4.64 7.68 9.22
N LEU A 74 4.09 6.52 8.82
CA LEU A 74 4.77 5.57 7.94
C LEU A 74 5.22 6.24 6.64
N VAL A 75 4.41 7.13 6.07
CA VAL A 75 4.75 7.86 4.84
C VAL A 75 6.05 8.62 5.01
N ARG A 76 6.21 9.36 6.12
CA ARG A 76 7.44 10.11 6.42
C ARG A 76 8.66 9.20 6.60
N GLU A 77 8.49 8.07 7.29
CA GLU A 77 9.56 7.08 7.44
C GLU A 77 10.00 6.49 6.09
N LEU A 78 9.04 6.20 5.20
CA LEU A 78 9.33 5.70 3.85
C LEU A 78 9.99 6.78 2.99
N GLU A 79 9.54 8.03 3.05
CA GLU A 79 10.17 9.17 2.37
C GLU A 79 11.64 9.32 2.76
N ASP A 80 11.95 9.24 4.06
CA ASP A 80 13.32 9.34 4.56
C ASP A 80 14.19 8.19 4.03
N VAL A 81 13.68 6.96 4.05
CA VAL A 81 14.40 5.78 3.53
C VAL A 81 14.65 5.90 2.04
N VAL A 82 13.62 6.24 1.25
CA VAL A 82 13.72 6.40 -0.20
C VAL A 82 14.68 7.52 -0.58
N THR A 83 14.60 8.66 0.11
CA THR A 83 15.52 9.80 -0.08
C THR A 83 16.97 9.41 0.18
N ARG A 84 17.22 8.66 1.27
CA ARG A 84 18.55 8.13 1.57
C ARG A 84 19.02 7.11 0.55
N MET A 85 18.13 6.27 0.01
CA MET A 85 18.46 5.34 -1.07
C MET A 85 18.83 6.06 -2.37
N HIS A 86 18.14 7.15 -2.72
CA HIS A 86 18.52 7.99 -3.87
C HIS A 86 19.86 8.68 -3.65
N THR A 87 20.17 9.08 -2.42
CA THR A 87 21.43 9.79 -2.10
C THR A 87 22.63 8.84 -2.03
N HIS A 88 22.45 7.63 -1.50
CA HIS A 88 23.54 6.72 -1.14
C HIS A 88 23.50 5.35 -1.85
N GLY A 89 22.49 5.13 -2.69
CA GLY A 89 22.15 3.83 -3.27
C GLY A 89 21.37 2.94 -2.29
N ALA A 90 20.85 1.82 -2.80
CA ALA A 90 20.13 0.81 -2.03
C ALA A 90 21.06 -0.06 -1.16
N LEU A 91 21.73 0.57 -0.20
CA LEU A 91 22.61 -0.07 0.79
C LEU A 91 21.87 -1.17 1.58
N PRO A 92 22.55 -2.23 2.04
CA PRO A 92 21.93 -3.32 2.80
C PRO A 92 21.11 -2.83 4.01
N ALA A 93 21.61 -1.86 4.78
CA ALA A 93 20.90 -1.31 5.92
C ALA A 93 19.58 -0.62 5.54
N LEU A 94 19.56 0.14 4.43
CA LEU A 94 18.35 0.81 3.95
C LEU A 94 17.33 -0.18 3.40
N ARG A 95 17.79 -1.29 2.80
CA ARG A 95 16.90 -2.40 2.39
C ARG A 95 16.26 -3.07 3.61
N VAL A 96 17.02 -3.24 4.69
CA VAL A 96 16.50 -3.75 5.96
C VAL A 96 15.47 -2.77 6.54
N ASP A 97 15.78 -1.47 6.61
CA ASP A 97 14.84 -0.45 7.08
C ASP A 97 13.51 -0.47 6.30
N LEU A 98 13.58 -0.52 4.97
CA LEU A 98 12.39 -0.63 4.11
C LEU A 98 11.58 -1.88 4.43
N ARG A 99 12.25 -3.04 4.54
CA ARG A 99 11.59 -4.31 4.87
C ARG A 99 10.94 -4.27 6.25
N GLU A 100 11.59 -3.67 7.24
CA GLU A 100 11.07 -3.54 8.60
C GLU A 100 9.83 -2.64 8.65
N LEU A 101 9.81 -1.54 7.91
CA LEU A 101 8.62 -0.67 7.80
C LEU A 101 7.44 -1.40 7.15
N LEU A 102 7.67 -2.10 6.03
CA LEU A 102 6.63 -2.90 5.36
C LEU A 102 6.15 -4.05 6.25
N GLY A 103 7.06 -4.72 6.96
CA GLY A 103 6.73 -5.79 7.90
C GLY A 103 5.94 -5.29 9.11
N ALA A 104 6.28 -4.11 9.64
CA ALA A 104 5.56 -3.50 10.75
C ALA A 104 4.11 -3.15 10.35
N TRP A 105 3.91 -2.62 9.14
CA TRP A 105 2.58 -2.36 8.59
C TRP A 105 1.77 -3.64 8.38
N ALA A 106 2.36 -4.67 7.74
CA ALA A 106 1.74 -5.98 7.61
C ALA A 106 1.33 -6.57 8.98
N ALA A 107 2.20 -6.43 10.00
CA ALA A 107 1.89 -6.85 11.36
C ALA A 107 0.73 -6.08 11.98
N ALA A 108 0.58 -4.78 11.69
CA ALA A 108 -0.55 -4.00 12.17
C ALA A 108 -1.88 -4.54 11.62
N LEU A 109 -1.92 -4.86 10.33
CA LEU A 109 -3.09 -5.48 9.68
C LEU A 109 -3.40 -6.87 10.25
N VAL A 110 -2.40 -7.74 10.38
CA VAL A 110 -2.62 -9.08 10.96
C VAL A 110 -3.17 -8.98 12.38
N ARG A 111 -2.67 -8.04 13.20
CA ARG A 111 -3.21 -7.82 14.55
C ARG A 111 -4.67 -7.34 14.52
N LEU A 112 -4.99 -6.40 13.63
CA LEU A 112 -6.37 -5.94 13.45
C LEU A 112 -7.30 -7.10 13.06
N HIS A 113 -6.95 -7.84 12.01
CA HIS A 113 -7.76 -8.93 11.46
C HIS A 113 -7.98 -10.09 12.45
N ARG A 114 -7.01 -10.32 13.35
CA ARG A 114 -7.11 -11.32 14.42
C ARG A 114 -7.81 -10.82 15.68
N THR A 115 -8.17 -9.54 15.74
CA THR A 115 -8.93 -9.02 16.87
C THR A 115 -10.28 -9.75 16.92
N PRO A 116 -10.68 -10.35 18.06
CA PRO A 116 -11.96 -11.03 18.15
C PRO A 116 -13.13 -10.07 17.89
N LEU A 117 -14.08 -10.52 17.08
CA LEU A 117 -15.36 -9.83 16.93
C LEU A 117 -16.20 -9.98 18.20
N THR A 118 -16.91 -8.93 18.57
CA THR A 118 -17.91 -8.98 19.65
C THR A 118 -19.31 -8.76 19.08
N PRO A 119 -20.39 -9.09 19.81
CA PRO A 119 -21.75 -8.81 19.36
C PRO A 119 -22.04 -7.32 19.12
N THR A 120 -21.19 -6.42 19.63
CA THR A 120 -21.30 -4.97 19.46
C THR A 120 -20.33 -4.42 18.42
N THR A 121 -19.56 -5.28 17.73
CA THR A 121 -18.70 -4.83 16.63
C THR A 121 -19.58 -4.25 15.52
N PRO A 122 -19.39 -2.99 15.12
CA PRO A 122 -20.14 -2.40 14.01
C PRO A 122 -19.83 -3.15 12.72
N VAL A 123 -20.79 -3.27 11.81
CA VAL A 123 -20.54 -3.79 10.47
C VAL A 123 -19.94 -2.68 9.63
N ALA A 124 -18.84 -2.97 8.93
CA ALA A 124 -18.23 -2.03 8.00
C ALA A 124 -19.10 -1.90 6.75
N ASP A 125 -19.26 -0.67 6.25
CA ASP A 125 -19.95 -0.42 4.99
C ASP A 125 -19.19 -1.08 3.83
N LEU A 126 -19.94 -1.51 2.80
CA LEU A 126 -19.30 -1.96 1.57
C LEU A 126 -18.60 -0.76 0.90
N PRO A 127 -17.42 -0.96 0.31
CA PRO A 127 -16.78 0.05 -0.53
C PRO A 127 -17.71 0.53 -1.64
N TRP A 128 -17.72 1.84 -1.90
CA TRP A 128 -18.61 2.47 -2.88
C TRP A 128 -18.52 1.81 -4.26
N VAL A 129 -17.33 1.37 -4.68
CA VAL A 129 -17.10 0.73 -5.98
C VAL A 129 -17.85 -0.60 -6.15
N LEU A 130 -18.26 -1.22 -5.03
CA LEU A 130 -19.05 -2.45 -5.02
C LEU A 130 -20.55 -2.18 -4.98
N THR A 131 -20.99 -0.99 -4.58
CA THR A 131 -22.42 -0.65 -4.40
C THR A 131 -22.95 0.26 -5.48
N GLU A 132 -22.14 1.22 -5.93
CA GLU A 132 -22.52 2.30 -6.84
C GLU A 132 -22.00 2.07 -8.27
N PRO A 133 -22.69 2.59 -9.29
CA PRO A 133 -22.11 2.67 -10.63
C PRO A 133 -20.91 3.62 -10.64
N LEU A 134 -20.02 3.45 -11.63
CA LEU A 134 -18.95 4.41 -11.85
C LEU A 134 -19.51 5.81 -12.12
N PRO A 135 -18.89 6.88 -11.58
CA PRO A 135 -19.41 8.23 -11.76
C PRO A 135 -19.47 8.67 -13.23
N THR A 136 -20.52 9.41 -13.59
CA THR A 136 -20.74 9.86 -14.97
C THR A 136 -19.77 10.95 -15.41
N TRP A 137 -19.26 11.77 -14.47
CA TRP A 137 -18.24 12.80 -14.78
C TRP A 137 -16.94 12.22 -15.35
N LEU A 138 -16.72 10.91 -15.22
CA LEU A 138 -15.62 10.22 -15.88
C LEU A 138 -15.70 10.31 -17.42
N ASP A 139 -16.89 10.56 -17.99
CA ASP A 139 -17.06 10.77 -19.44
C ASP A 139 -16.45 12.10 -19.92
N ASP A 140 -16.28 13.05 -19.01
CA ASP A 140 -15.73 14.38 -19.30
C ASP A 140 -14.21 14.44 -19.12
N LEU A 141 -13.58 13.33 -18.68
CA LEU A 141 -12.14 13.27 -18.48
C LEU A 141 -11.40 13.31 -19.83
N PRO A 142 -10.35 14.15 -19.94
CA PRO A 142 -9.45 14.14 -21.08
C PRO A 142 -8.90 12.74 -21.39
N GLY A 143 -8.86 12.37 -22.67
CA GLY A 143 -8.47 11.01 -23.09
C GLY A 143 -7.00 10.66 -22.83
N ASP A 144 -6.16 11.65 -22.59
CA ASP A 144 -4.76 11.52 -22.17
C ASP A 144 -4.61 11.10 -20.69
N LEU A 145 -5.67 11.15 -19.88
CA LEU A 145 -5.69 10.63 -18.50
C LEU A 145 -5.81 9.11 -18.43
N GLY A 146 -5.95 8.44 -19.57
CA GLY A 146 -5.91 6.98 -19.68
C GLY A 146 -7.16 6.36 -20.31
N PRO A 147 -7.19 5.01 -20.35
CA PRO A 147 -8.24 4.26 -21.03
C PRO A 147 -9.54 4.14 -20.21
N VAL A 148 -10.02 5.26 -19.62
CA VAL A 148 -11.23 5.32 -18.77
C VAL A 148 -12.44 4.73 -19.48
N TRP A 149 -12.68 5.14 -20.73
CA TRP A 149 -13.77 4.63 -21.57
C TRP A 149 -13.66 3.11 -21.78
N ALA A 150 -12.44 2.59 -21.95
CA ALA A 150 -12.22 1.18 -22.19
C ALA A 150 -12.48 0.37 -20.92
N VAL A 151 -12.01 0.84 -19.76
CA VAL A 151 -12.29 0.22 -18.45
C VAL A 151 -13.78 0.13 -18.19
N ARG A 152 -14.52 1.22 -18.42
CA ARG A 152 -15.98 1.26 -18.25
C ARG A 152 -16.70 0.27 -19.15
N ALA A 153 -16.30 0.21 -20.43
CA ALA A 153 -16.88 -0.68 -21.41
C ALA A 153 -16.43 -2.14 -21.25
N HIS A 154 -15.36 -2.43 -20.50
CA HIS A 154 -14.76 -3.76 -20.47
C HIS A 154 -15.61 -4.75 -19.65
N PRO A 155 -16.20 -5.79 -20.28
CA PRO A 155 -17.10 -6.71 -19.59
C PRO A 155 -16.38 -7.56 -18.53
N GLY A 156 -15.06 -7.76 -18.69
CA GLY A 156 -14.24 -8.42 -17.68
C GLY A 156 -14.10 -7.62 -16.39
N VAL A 157 -14.02 -6.29 -16.47
CA VAL A 157 -13.93 -5.41 -15.29
C VAL A 157 -15.26 -5.43 -14.55
N GLN A 158 -16.36 -5.27 -15.27
CA GLN A 158 -17.72 -5.34 -14.69
C GLN A 158 -18.01 -6.70 -14.04
N ARG A 159 -17.55 -7.81 -14.63
CA ARG A 159 -17.67 -9.15 -14.01
C ARG A 159 -16.82 -9.25 -12.75
N ALA A 160 -15.59 -8.73 -12.76
CA ALA A 160 -14.71 -8.75 -11.60
C ALA A 160 -15.30 -7.95 -10.42
N VAL A 161 -15.81 -6.74 -10.65
CA VAL A 161 -16.46 -5.94 -9.60
C VAL A 161 -17.68 -6.65 -9.02
N ARG A 162 -18.55 -7.24 -9.86
CA ARG A 162 -19.69 -8.04 -9.40
C ARG A 162 -19.26 -9.28 -8.62
N ALA A 163 -18.20 -9.96 -9.04
CA ALA A 163 -17.66 -11.12 -8.35
C ALA A 163 -17.07 -10.74 -6.98
N ALA A 164 -16.33 -9.63 -6.89
CA ALA A 164 -15.81 -9.09 -5.64
C ALA A 164 -16.93 -8.73 -4.66
N ARG A 165 -18.02 -8.11 -5.15
CA ARG A 165 -19.21 -7.85 -4.33
C ARG A 165 -19.87 -9.14 -3.86
N ALA A 166 -20.04 -10.12 -4.75
CA ALA A 166 -20.71 -11.39 -4.42
C ALA A 166 -19.89 -12.27 -3.46
N SER A 167 -18.56 -12.13 -3.46
CA SER A 167 -17.67 -12.86 -2.57
C SER A 167 -17.36 -12.11 -1.27
N TRP A 168 -17.88 -10.89 -1.08
CA TRP A 168 -17.63 -10.07 0.11
C TRP A 168 -18.04 -10.79 1.39
N SER A 169 -17.12 -10.91 2.34
CA SER A 169 -17.36 -11.61 3.60
C SER A 169 -16.98 -10.74 4.80
N ALA A 170 -17.97 -10.29 5.56
CA ALA A 170 -17.75 -9.56 6.81
C ALA A 170 -17.43 -10.54 7.95
N VAL A 171 -16.14 -10.89 8.10
CA VAL A 171 -15.69 -11.99 8.99
C VAL A 171 -14.59 -11.60 9.97
N GLN A 172 -13.95 -10.46 9.76
CA GLN A 172 -12.85 -9.97 10.61
C GLN A 172 -12.99 -8.47 10.84
N TRP A 173 -12.31 -7.97 11.88
CA TRP A 173 -12.13 -6.53 12.04
C TRP A 173 -11.31 -6.00 10.88
N THR A 174 -11.79 -4.92 10.27
CA THR A 174 -11.16 -4.20 9.16
C THR A 174 -11.12 -2.72 9.43
N HIS A 175 -10.14 -2.05 8.83
CA HIS A 175 -9.93 -0.61 8.83
C HIS A 175 -10.74 0.08 7.72
N GLY A 176 -10.92 -0.57 6.57
CA GLY A 176 -11.67 -0.06 5.41
C GLY A 176 -10.84 0.83 4.48
N GLU A 177 -9.86 1.57 5.01
CA GLU A 177 -8.92 2.40 4.23
C GLU A 177 -7.49 2.31 4.76
N ALA A 178 -6.92 1.11 4.86
CA ALA A 178 -5.56 0.92 5.40
C ALA A 178 -4.47 1.39 4.41
N THR A 179 -4.41 2.69 4.10
CA THR A 179 -3.33 3.31 3.30
C THR A 179 -2.12 3.62 4.17
N GLY A 180 -0.97 3.96 3.56
CA GLY A 180 0.22 4.34 4.32
C GLY A 180 0.00 5.59 5.19
N ASP A 181 -0.91 6.48 4.78
CA ASP A 181 -1.27 7.70 5.51
C ASP A 181 -1.93 7.43 6.86
N GLU A 182 -2.59 6.28 6.98
CA GLU A 182 -3.32 5.84 8.18
C GLU A 182 -2.45 4.95 9.09
N VAL A 183 -1.13 4.95 8.88
CA VAL A 183 -0.18 4.14 9.65
C VAL A 183 0.81 5.04 10.38
N VAL A 184 0.94 4.80 11.68
CA VAL A 184 1.93 5.44 12.54
C VAL A 184 2.96 4.42 12.98
N VAL A 185 4.23 4.78 12.91
CA VAL A 185 5.39 3.98 13.26
C VAL A 185 6.03 4.52 14.52
N THR A 186 6.44 3.62 15.40
CA THR A 186 7.29 3.88 16.57
C THR A 186 8.54 3.02 16.48
N ARG A 187 9.69 3.60 16.80
CA ARG A 187 10.98 2.90 16.83
C ARG A 187 11.50 2.86 18.26
N THR A 188 11.59 1.68 18.87
CA THR A 188 12.11 1.55 20.23
C THR A 188 13.22 0.52 20.26
N LYS A 189 14.44 0.95 20.64
CA LYS A 189 15.62 0.07 20.75
C LYS A 189 15.87 -0.77 19.49
N GLY A 190 15.72 -0.16 18.31
CA GLY A 190 15.90 -0.84 17.02
C GLY A 190 14.72 -1.70 16.56
N VAL A 191 13.62 -1.76 17.31
CA VAL A 191 12.40 -2.46 16.89
C VAL A 191 11.41 -1.46 16.29
N VAL A 192 10.97 -1.72 15.06
CA VAL A 192 9.93 -0.96 14.36
C VAL A 192 8.56 -1.56 14.66
N ARG A 193 7.62 -0.73 15.10
CA ARG A 193 6.22 -1.12 15.31
C ARG A 193 5.30 -0.12 14.61
N ALA A 194 4.28 -0.62 13.93
CA ALA A 194 3.26 0.21 13.30
C ALA A 194 1.89 0.01 13.94
N THR A 195 1.07 1.05 13.95
CA THR A 195 -0.32 1.07 14.42
C THR A 195 -1.20 1.73 13.36
N LEU A 196 -2.39 1.16 13.12
CA LEU A 196 -3.39 1.74 12.22
C LEU A 196 -4.21 2.79 12.98
N LEU A 197 -4.36 3.96 12.39
CA LEU A 197 -5.21 5.03 12.92
C LEU A 197 -6.69 4.64 12.81
N GLY A 198 -7.59 5.33 13.51
CA GLY A 198 -9.03 5.25 13.26
C GLY A 198 -9.79 3.93 13.51
N SER A 199 -9.16 2.82 13.90
CA SER A 199 -9.85 1.66 14.47
C SER A 199 -10.34 1.99 15.89
N HIS A 200 -11.64 1.82 16.19
CA HIS A 200 -12.31 2.34 17.40
C HIS A 200 -11.63 1.95 18.74
N ASP A 201 -10.73 2.83 19.22
CA ASP A 201 -10.35 3.20 20.61
C ASP A 201 -9.89 2.09 21.60
N ARG A 202 -8.77 2.23 22.32
CA ARG A 202 -8.80 2.82 23.69
C ARG A 202 -7.48 3.34 24.29
N SER A 203 -6.38 3.41 23.55
CA SER A 203 -5.08 3.78 24.15
C SER A 203 -4.02 4.05 23.07
N ALA A 204 -4.12 5.19 22.38
CA ALA A 204 -3.01 5.69 21.57
C ALA A 204 -1.99 6.39 22.49
N PRO A 205 -0.68 6.19 22.29
CA PRO A 205 0.34 6.94 23.03
C PRO A 205 0.38 8.44 22.68
N ASP A 206 -0.34 8.89 21.66
CA ASP A 206 -0.51 10.32 21.33
C ASP A 206 -1.97 10.62 20.98
N GLY A 207 -2.53 11.63 21.63
CA GLY A 207 -3.97 11.91 21.75
C GLY A 207 -4.74 12.31 20.49
N ASP A 208 -6.06 12.44 20.67
CA ASP A 208 -7.09 13.05 19.82
C ASP A 208 -6.81 13.04 18.30
N LEU A 209 -6.48 11.85 17.80
CA LEU A 209 -6.56 11.56 16.37
C LEU A 209 -8.04 11.37 16.00
N ALA A 210 -8.49 12.13 15.01
CA ALA A 210 -9.86 12.01 14.51
C ALA A 210 -10.15 10.53 14.18
N PRO A 211 -11.31 9.98 14.59
CA PRO A 211 -11.66 8.61 14.26
C PRO A 211 -11.65 8.44 12.73
N ALA A 212 -11.47 7.19 12.26
CA ALA A 212 -11.74 6.87 10.86
C ALA A 212 -13.12 7.45 10.50
N ARG A 213 -13.29 7.94 9.26
CA ARG A 213 -14.60 8.41 8.79
C ARG A 213 -15.65 7.39 9.18
N ALA A 214 -16.68 7.84 9.91
CA ALA A 214 -17.71 6.96 10.47
C ALA A 214 -18.23 5.97 9.41
N GLY A 215 -18.33 4.68 9.78
CA GLY A 215 -18.87 3.60 8.92
C GLY A 215 -17.84 2.74 8.18
N ARG A 216 -16.57 3.16 8.09
CA ARG A 216 -15.55 2.40 7.30
C ARG A 216 -14.84 1.28 8.06
N SER A 217 -14.63 1.47 9.37
CA SER A 217 -14.02 0.46 10.24
C SER A 217 -15.08 -0.40 10.92
N GLY A 218 -14.86 -1.71 11.03
CA GLY A 218 -15.84 -2.63 11.60
C GLY A 218 -15.58 -4.08 11.23
N CYS A 219 -16.61 -4.92 11.36
CA CYS A 219 -16.64 -6.26 10.80
C CYS A 219 -16.79 -6.15 9.29
N GLY A 220 -15.75 -6.50 8.55
CA GLY A 220 -15.68 -6.36 7.09
C GLY A 220 -14.84 -7.45 6.45
N ASP A 221 -14.55 -7.26 5.16
CA ASP A 221 -13.71 -8.19 4.40
C ASP A 221 -12.23 -7.81 4.51
N PRO A 222 -11.40 -8.61 5.20
CA PRO A 222 -9.99 -8.31 5.43
C PRO A 222 -9.17 -8.23 4.13
N ARG A 223 -9.66 -8.87 3.04
CA ARG A 223 -9.01 -8.77 1.73
C ARG A 223 -9.02 -7.36 1.19
N TRP A 224 -10.00 -6.53 1.60
CA TRP A 224 -10.08 -5.14 1.18
C TRP A 224 -8.98 -4.28 1.78
N ASP A 225 -8.64 -4.49 3.06
CA ASP A 225 -7.55 -3.77 3.72
C ASP A 225 -6.20 -4.14 3.09
N VAL A 226 -5.97 -5.44 2.87
CA VAL A 226 -4.74 -5.91 2.22
C VAL A 226 -4.67 -5.40 0.77
N ALA A 227 -5.77 -5.42 0.02
CA ALA A 227 -5.81 -4.81 -1.31
C ALA A 227 -5.45 -3.33 -1.27
N THR A 228 -5.97 -2.60 -0.28
CA THR A 228 -5.68 -1.16 -0.11
C THR A 228 -4.21 -0.90 0.19
N ALA A 229 -3.61 -1.68 1.09
CA ALA A 229 -2.19 -1.56 1.39
C ALA A 229 -1.31 -1.90 0.18
N LEU A 230 -1.60 -3.01 -0.51
CA LEU A 230 -0.84 -3.42 -1.70
C LEU A 230 -0.98 -2.41 -2.85
N ASP A 231 -2.17 -1.86 -3.06
CA ASP A 231 -2.38 -0.86 -4.08
C ASP A 231 -1.65 0.45 -3.74
N TRP A 232 -1.66 0.88 -2.48
CA TRP A 232 -0.86 2.02 -2.02
C TRP A 232 0.64 1.78 -2.22
N VAL A 233 1.16 0.60 -1.83
CA VAL A 233 2.56 0.23 -2.07
C VAL A 233 2.89 0.27 -3.56
N ALA A 234 2.01 -0.25 -4.40
CA ALA A 234 2.22 -0.29 -5.84
C ALA A 234 2.07 1.07 -6.53
N LEU A 235 1.32 2.01 -5.96
CA LEU A 235 1.02 3.32 -6.57
C LEU A 235 1.89 4.46 -6.05
N ALA A 236 2.23 4.43 -4.76
CA ALA A 236 3.04 5.46 -4.11
C ALA A 236 4.49 5.02 -3.98
N LEU A 237 4.76 3.88 -3.32
CA LEU A 237 6.12 3.46 -3.01
C LEU A 237 6.88 2.91 -4.22
N GLY A 238 6.25 2.04 -5.01
CA GLY A 238 6.88 1.40 -6.17
C GLY A 238 7.52 2.40 -7.15
N PRO A 239 6.77 3.42 -7.64
CA PRO A 239 7.32 4.45 -8.52
C PRO A 239 8.42 5.32 -7.89
N ALA A 240 8.51 5.38 -6.55
CA ALA A 240 9.53 6.14 -5.84
C ALA A 240 10.90 5.43 -5.81
N LEU A 241 10.93 4.12 -6.09
CA LEU A 241 12.14 3.30 -6.06
C LEU A 241 12.77 3.20 -7.45
N ASP A 242 14.11 3.27 -7.52
CA ASP A 242 14.82 3.03 -8.77
C ASP A 242 14.71 1.53 -9.17
N PRO A 243 14.21 1.21 -10.38
CA PRO A 243 14.14 -0.16 -10.87
C PRO A 243 15.49 -0.91 -10.86
N ALA A 244 16.62 -0.20 -10.99
CA ALA A 244 17.96 -0.78 -10.93
C ALA A 244 18.34 -1.33 -9.55
N TRP A 245 17.58 -0.99 -8.50
CA TRP A 245 17.80 -1.55 -7.16
C TRP A 245 17.22 -2.97 -7.01
N HIS A 246 16.41 -3.42 -7.98
CA HIS A 246 15.75 -4.73 -7.98
C HIS A 246 14.97 -4.99 -6.69
N LEU A 247 14.20 -4.00 -6.24
CA LEU A 247 13.32 -4.10 -5.09
C LEU A 247 11.89 -4.38 -5.53
N ASP A 248 11.25 -5.36 -4.90
CA ASP A 248 9.83 -5.63 -5.04
C ASP A 248 9.13 -5.34 -3.70
N PRO A 249 8.67 -4.10 -3.46
CA PRO A 249 8.04 -3.75 -2.19
C PRO A 249 6.67 -4.44 -2.01
N VAL A 250 5.97 -4.75 -3.10
CA VAL A 250 4.70 -5.49 -3.07
C VAL A 250 4.95 -6.93 -2.63
N GLY A 251 5.89 -7.62 -3.29
CA GLY A 251 6.30 -8.97 -2.90
C GLY A 251 6.85 -9.04 -1.49
N THR A 252 7.62 -8.04 -1.07
CA THR A 252 8.13 -7.91 0.30
C THR A 252 6.99 -7.80 1.32
N PHE A 253 6.01 -6.94 1.09
CA PHE A 253 4.85 -6.80 1.97
C PHE A 253 4.04 -8.10 2.04
N VAL A 254 3.77 -8.74 0.90
CA VAL A 254 3.03 -10.02 0.84
C VAL A 254 3.76 -11.12 1.60
N ALA A 255 5.07 -11.23 1.44
CA ALA A 255 5.89 -12.19 2.17
C ALA A 255 5.78 -11.98 3.68
N GLN A 256 5.96 -10.74 4.16
CA GLN A 256 5.84 -10.41 5.58
C GLN A 256 4.43 -10.68 6.13
N TYR A 257 3.38 -10.31 5.39
CA TYR A 257 2.00 -10.57 5.79
C TYR A 257 1.73 -12.07 5.97
N ARG A 258 2.20 -12.91 5.03
CA ARG A 258 2.08 -14.37 5.11
C ARG A 258 2.91 -14.97 6.25
N GLU A 259 4.16 -14.52 6.43
CA GLU A 259 5.05 -14.98 7.50
C GLU A 259 4.44 -14.76 8.89
N LEU A 260 3.68 -13.66 9.06
CA LEU A 260 2.95 -13.35 10.29
C LEU A 260 1.65 -14.16 10.44
N GLY A 261 1.33 -15.01 9.46
CA GLY A 261 0.16 -15.88 9.37
C GLY A 261 -1.11 -15.16 8.92
N GLY A 262 -0.97 -14.07 8.15
CA GLY A 262 -2.09 -13.45 7.46
C GLY A 262 -2.51 -14.28 6.24
N ASP A 263 -3.81 -14.49 6.09
CA ASP A 263 -4.43 -15.34 5.05
C ASP A 263 -5.41 -14.59 4.14
N ALA A 264 -5.70 -13.32 4.44
CA ALA A 264 -6.63 -12.48 3.69
C ALA A 264 -6.00 -11.78 2.46
N LEU A 265 -5.21 -12.50 1.67
CA LEU A 265 -4.68 -11.91 0.44
C LEU A 265 -5.80 -11.67 -0.58
N PRO A 266 -5.81 -10.52 -1.26
CA PRO A 266 -6.85 -10.23 -2.24
C PRO A 266 -6.72 -11.16 -3.44
N ASP A 267 -7.86 -11.66 -3.91
CA ASP A 267 -7.92 -12.31 -5.21
C ASP A 267 -7.91 -11.26 -6.33
N ARG A 268 -7.84 -11.74 -7.57
CA ARG A 268 -7.84 -10.88 -8.76
C ARG A 268 -9.07 -9.97 -8.83
N THR A 269 -10.24 -10.43 -8.39
CA THR A 269 -11.48 -9.66 -8.46
C THR A 269 -11.48 -8.51 -7.47
N THR A 270 -11.01 -8.76 -6.24
CA THR A 270 -10.80 -7.70 -5.22
C THR A 270 -9.75 -6.69 -5.69
N ALA A 271 -8.64 -7.16 -6.30
CA ALA A 271 -7.61 -6.28 -6.84
C ALA A 271 -8.14 -5.37 -7.97
N VAL A 272 -8.97 -5.90 -8.88
CA VAL A 272 -9.62 -5.08 -9.93
C VAL A 272 -10.54 -4.04 -9.31
N ALA A 273 -11.37 -4.41 -8.34
CA ALA A 273 -12.27 -3.46 -7.67
C ALA A 273 -11.49 -2.36 -6.92
N ARG A 274 -10.42 -2.71 -6.21
CA ARG A 274 -9.61 -1.74 -5.46
C ARG A 274 -8.87 -0.77 -6.37
N THR A 275 -8.21 -1.29 -7.42
CA THR A 275 -7.49 -0.45 -8.40
C THR A 275 -8.44 0.50 -9.14
N LEU A 276 -9.65 0.03 -9.46
CA LEU A 276 -10.70 0.88 -10.02
C LEU A 276 -11.14 1.98 -9.05
N ALA A 277 -11.32 1.66 -7.77
CA ALA A 277 -11.64 2.67 -6.75
C ALA A 277 -10.54 3.73 -6.64
N SER A 278 -9.27 3.31 -6.59
CA SER A 278 -8.12 4.22 -6.56
C SER A 278 -8.05 5.11 -7.79
N ALA A 279 -8.30 4.57 -8.99
CA ALA A 279 -8.30 5.35 -10.22
C ALA A 279 -9.32 6.49 -10.17
N VAL A 280 -10.53 6.20 -9.72
CA VAL A 280 -11.59 7.23 -9.58
C VAL A 280 -11.25 8.24 -8.50
N GLU A 281 -10.80 7.79 -7.33
CA GLU A 281 -10.43 8.65 -6.20
C GLU A 281 -9.31 9.64 -6.60
N TRP A 282 -8.28 9.14 -7.27
CA TRP A 282 -7.16 9.96 -7.72
C TRP A 282 -7.51 10.90 -8.87
N SER A 283 -8.32 10.44 -9.83
CA SER A 283 -8.83 11.33 -10.87
C SER A 283 -9.66 12.47 -10.27
N ALA A 284 -10.52 12.20 -9.29
CA ALA A 284 -11.30 13.22 -8.60
C ALA A 284 -10.39 14.21 -7.85
N GLN A 285 -9.40 13.70 -7.09
CA GLN A 285 -8.49 14.56 -6.34
C GLN A 285 -7.65 15.48 -7.24
N LEU A 286 -7.09 14.94 -8.33
CA LEU A 286 -6.23 15.71 -9.22
C LEU A 286 -7.02 16.75 -10.03
N THR A 287 -8.21 16.40 -10.52
CA THR A 287 -9.07 17.35 -11.26
C THR A 287 -9.65 18.45 -10.37
N LEU A 288 -9.87 18.19 -9.08
CA LEU A 288 -10.28 19.22 -8.12
C LEU A 288 -9.15 20.19 -7.74
N ALA A 289 -7.89 19.72 -7.79
CA ALA A 289 -6.73 20.54 -7.44
C ALA A 289 -6.32 21.52 -8.56
N GLY A 290 -6.68 21.23 -9.81
CA GLY A 290 -6.37 22.04 -10.98
C GLY A 290 -6.13 21.18 -12.22
N ASP A 291 -5.47 21.77 -13.23
CA ASP A 291 -5.03 21.00 -14.40
C ASP A 291 -3.85 20.09 -14.01
N PRO A 292 -3.95 18.76 -14.20
CA PRO A 292 -2.85 17.86 -13.91
C PRO A 292 -1.61 18.15 -14.77
N THR A 293 -0.43 18.01 -14.18
CA THR A 293 0.86 18.03 -14.89
C THR A 293 1.00 16.83 -15.82
N ASP A 294 1.89 16.89 -16.82
CA ASP A 294 2.11 15.77 -17.76
C ASP A 294 2.50 14.46 -17.04
N ASP A 295 3.29 14.55 -15.97
CA ASP A 295 3.67 13.41 -15.14
C ASP A 295 2.46 12.81 -14.40
N GLU A 296 1.58 13.66 -13.87
CA GLU A 296 0.34 13.22 -13.22
C GLU A 296 -0.63 12.58 -14.21
N ARG A 297 -0.69 13.08 -15.45
CA ARG A 297 -1.48 12.48 -16.53
C ARG A 297 -0.94 11.10 -16.91
N ALA A 298 0.38 10.99 -17.10
CA ALA A 298 1.03 9.71 -17.40
C ALA A 298 0.83 8.68 -16.28
N TRP A 299 0.91 9.13 -15.02
CA TRP A 299 0.65 8.30 -13.85
C TRP A 299 -0.81 7.84 -13.77
N LEU A 300 -1.77 8.76 -13.97
CA LEU A 300 -3.20 8.44 -14.06
C LEU A 300 -3.49 7.45 -15.20
N ALA A 301 -2.85 7.61 -16.35
CA ALA A 301 -3.00 6.70 -17.48
C ALA A 301 -2.53 5.27 -17.14
N GLY A 302 -1.42 5.15 -16.41
CA GLY A 302 -0.94 3.88 -15.85
C GLY A 302 -1.93 3.28 -14.86
N LEU A 303 -2.47 4.09 -13.94
CA LEU A 303 -3.46 3.66 -12.96
C LEU A 303 -4.75 3.15 -13.61
N TRP A 304 -5.29 3.86 -14.62
CA TRP A 304 -6.45 3.42 -15.39
C TRP A 304 -6.19 2.19 -16.27
N SER A 305 -4.94 1.88 -16.60
CA SER A 305 -4.59 0.68 -17.38
C SER A 305 -4.59 -0.59 -16.51
N ARG A 306 -4.32 -0.49 -15.21
CA ARG A 306 -4.19 -1.64 -14.30
C ARG A 306 -5.43 -2.56 -14.24
N PRO A 307 -6.67 -2.05 -14.14
CA PRO A 307 -7.86 -2.92 -14.17
C PRO A 307 -7.93 -3.78 -15.45
N LEU A 308 -7.49 -3.23 -16.59
CA LEU A 308 -7.44 -3.94 -17.88
C LEU A 308 -6.36 -5.03 -17.89
N ASP A 309 -5.17 -4.73 -17.37
CA ASP A 309 -4.08 -5.71 -17.27
C ASP A 309 -4.48 -6.90 -16.40
N LEU A 310 -5.13 -6.64 -15.27
CA LEU A 310 -5.59 -7.66 -14.34
C LEU A 310 -6.63 -8.60 -14.97
N VAL A 311 -7.52 -8.10 -15.83
CA VAL A 311 -8.52 -8.93 -16.53
C VAL A 311 -8.01 -9.53 -17.85
N GLY A 312 -7.05 -8.88 -18.52
CA GLY A 312 -6.48 -9.28 -19.81
C GLY A 312 -5.53 -10.47 -19.73
N ARG A 313 -4.82 -10.64 -18.60
CA ARG A 313 -3.93 -11.79 -18.35
C ARG A 313 -4.66 -13.15 -18.28
N ALA A 314 -5.98 -13.19 -18.36
CA ALA A 314 -6.77 -14.43 -18.35
C ALA A 314 -6.73 -15.24 -19.66
N ARG A 315 -6.06 -14.78 -20.73
CA ARG A 315 -6.06 -15.43 -22.05
C ARG A 315 -4.77 -16.16 -22.46
N ALA A 316 -3.69 -16.13 -21.67
CA ALA A 316 -2.40 -16.71 -22.07
C ALA A 316 -2.17 -18.19 -21.66
N THR A 317 -3.13 -18.85 -21.00
CA THR A 317 -3.06 -20.28 -20.68
C THR A 317 -4.12 -21.05 -21.45
N GLY A 318 -3.86 -21.26 -22.74
CA GLY A 318 -4.80 -21.98 -23.61
C GLY A 318 -4.32 -22.18 -25.03
N ALA A 319 -3.10 -22.71 -25.22
CA ALA A 319 -2.74 -23.35 -26.49
C ALA A 319 -2.99 -24.86 -26.34
N PRO A 320 -4.06 -25.44 -26.92
CA PRO A 320 -4.15 -26.87 -27.08
C PRO A 320 -3.07 -27.31 -28.09
N GLY A 321 -2.28 -28.28 -27.67
CA GLY A 321 -1.15 -28.82 -28.43
C GLY A 321 -1.52 -29.24 -29.85
N LEU A 322 -0.57 -28.98 -30.73
CA LEU A 322 -0.35 -29.65 -32.00
C LEU A 322 -0.78 -31.13 -31.92
N ARG A 323 -1.81 -31.50 -32.68
CA ARG A 323 -1.96 -32.88 -33.13
C ARG A 323 -1.29 -33.01 -34.48
N SER A 324 -0.15 -33.65 -34.46
CA SER A 324 0.47 -34.28 -35.63
C SER A 324 -0.44 -35.39 -36.15
N SER A 325 -0.68 -35.39 -37.46
CA SER A 325 -1.02 -36.54 -38.29
C SER A 325 -0.43 -36.29 -39.66
#